data_AF-E0W4U0-F1
#
_entry.id   AF-E0W4U0-F1
#
_cell.length_a   1.000
_cell.length_b   1.000
_cell.length_c   1.000
_cell.angle_alpha   90.00
_cell.angle_beta   90.00
_cell.angle_gamma   90.00
#
_symmetry.space_group_name_H-M   'P 1'
#
loop_
_entity.id
_entity.type
_entity.pdbx_description
1 polymer ?
#
loop_
_entity_poly.entity_id
_entity_poly.type
_entity_poly.pdbx_seq_one_letter_code
_entity_poly.pdbx_strand_id
1 'polypeptide(L)'
;MRSYYLLLVATAALLAASEALVPTTKLDRTVEHPINAAQKNAERFLRTDNAAVLDDVEEERAFANIKGIARTQDEATEWLEHWLGKRLSIEKVANELEIFRRNKSHVNWDALIKYTQMTHKRYVGEDMTRKQAVQHLKTILPQ
;
A
#
# COMPACT_ATOMS: atom_id res chain seq x y z
N MET A 1 37.34 23.66 -23.96
CA MET A 1 36.13 23.52 -24.80
C MET A 1 35.46 22.21 -24.45
N ARG A 2 34.12 22.22 -24.33
CA ARG A 2 33.28 21.12 -23.82
C ARG A 2 33.28 19.92 -24.77
N SER A 3 33.50 18.72 -24.23
CA SER A 3 33.19 17.45 -24.90
C SER A 3 31.98 16.82 -24.19
N TYR A 4 30.86 16.74 -24.91
CA TYR A 4 29.67 16.01 -24.48
C TYR A 4 29.79 14.56 -24.93
N TYR A 5 29.82 13.63 -23.98
CA TYR A 5 29.71 12.20 -24.27
C TYR A 5 28.34 11.73 -23.79
N LEU A 6 27.46 11.42 -24.74
CA LEU A 6 26.20 10.72 -24.53
C LEU A 6 26.41 9.27 -24.97
N LEU A 7 26.19 8.30 -24.08
CA LEU A 7 26.07 6.89 -24.49
C LEU A 7 25.04 6.14 -23.64
N LEU A 8 23.98 5.76 -24.36
CA LEU A 8 22.91 4.78 -24.18
C LEU A 8 22.93 3.83 -22.96
N VAL A 9 21.79 3.79 -22.26
CA VAL A 9 21.42 2.74 -21.29
C VAL A 9 20.60 1.68 -22.01
N ALA A 10 21.04 0.43 -21.98
CA ALA A 10 20.29 -0.72 -22.48
C ALA A 10 19.41 -1.29 -21.35
N THR A 11 18.10 -1.31 -21.56
CA THR A 11 17.11 -1.93 -20.67
C THR A 11 16.89 -3.39 -21.09
N ALA A 12 17.33 -4.34 -20.28
CA ALA A 12 16.92 -5.73 -20.40
C ALA A 12 15.65 -5.96 -19.56
N ALA A 13 14.61 -6.49 -20.22
CA ALA A 13 13.30 -6.78 -19.64
C ALA A 13 13.39 -7.88 -18.56
N LEU A 14 12.73 -7.64 -17.42
CA LEU A 14 12.47 -8.64 -16.39
C LEU A 14 11.38 -9.60 -16.91
N LEU A 15 11.72 -10.88 -17.17
CA LEU A 15 10.71 -11.92 -17.30
C LEU A 15 10.34 -12.44 -15.91
N ALA A 16 9.10 -12.16 -15.50
CA ALA A 16 8.47 -12.78 -14.35
C ALA A 16 8.10 -14.24 -14.69
N ALA A 17 8.72 -15.21 -14.01
CA ALA A 17 8.28 -16.59 -14.04
C ALA A 17 7.18 -16.77 -12.99
N SER A 18 5.95 -17.01 -13.45
CA SER A 18 4.81 -17.37 -12.61
C SER A 18 4.85 -18.86 -12.31
N GLU A 19 5.15 -19.25 -11.07
CA GLU A 19 5.00 -20.64 -10.64
C GLU A 19 3.53 -20.91 -10.31
N ALA A 20 2.84 -21.60 -11.24
CA ALA A 20 1.49 -22.09 -11.02
C ALA A 20 1.54 -23.30 -10.06
N LEU A 21 1.05 -23.10 -8.84
CA LEU A 21 0.92 -24.15 -7.84
C LEU A 21 -0.16 -25.15 -8.27
N VAL A 22 0.24 -26.37 -8.64
CA VAL A 22 -0.68 -27.50 -8.92
C VAL A 22 -0.97 -28.23 -7.59
N PRO A 23 -2.22 -28.25 -7.08
CA PRO A 23 -2.55 -29.12 -5.98
C PRO A 23 -2.79 -30.53 -6.52
N THR A 24 -1.81 -31.41 -6.35
CA THR A 24 -1.96 -32.85 -6.59
C THR A 24 -2.88 -33.43 -5.52
N THR A 25 -4.12 -33.77 -5.88
CA THR A 25 -5.01 -34.57 -5.03
C THR A 25 -4.52 -36.02 -5.02
N LYS A 26 -3.73 -36.39 -4.01
CA LYS A 26 -3.58 -37.79 -3.60
C LYS A 26 -4.46 -38.01 -2.39
N LEU A 27 -5.69 -38.45 -2.65
CA LEU A 27 -6.56 -39.04 -1.65
C LEU A 27 -6.18 -40.50 -1.52
N ASP A 28 -5.36 -40.81 -0.51
CA ASP A 28 -5.14 -42.19 -0.06
C ASP A 28 -5.73 -42.30 1.35
N ARG A 29 -6.90 -42.94 1.45
CA ARG A 29 -7.26 -43.67 2.66
C ARG A 29 -8.40 -44.63 2.40
N THR A 30 -8.02 -45.88 2.26
CA THR A 30 -8.87 -47.05 2.42
C THR A 30 -9.26 -47.19 3.90
N VAL A 31 -10.53 -47.57 4.11
CA VAL A 31 -10.99 -48.60 5.08
C VAL A 31 -11.53 -48.17 6.48
N GLU A 32 -12.83 -48.47 6.62
CA GLU A 32 -13.66 -48.95 7.77
C GLU A 32 -14.53 -48.01 8.63
N HIS A 33 -15.83 -48.28 8.57
CA HIS A 33 -16.85 -48.04 9.61
C HIS A 33 -16.70 -49.10 10.72
N PRO A 34 -17.02 -48.82 12.02
CA PRO A 34 -18.43 -48.73 12.45
C PRO A 34 -18.79 -47.80 13.64
N ILE A 35 -19.99 -47.19 13.49
CA ILE A 35 -21.14 -47.07 14.43
C ILE A 35 -20.91 -46.60 15.90
N ASN A 36 -21.72 -45.59 16.25
CA ASN A 36 -22.24 -45.15 17.58
C ASN A 36 -21.57 -43.94 18.24
N ALA A 37 -22.27 -42.80 18.22
CA ALA A 37 -22.81 -42.12 19.41
C ALA A 37 -23.36 -40.74 19.04
N ALA A 38 -24.52 -40.42 19.59
CA ALA A 38 -25.29 -39.21 19.37
C ALA A 38 -24.53 -37.91 19.70
N GLN A 39 -24.70 -36.84 18.90
CA GLN A 39 -24.87 -35.48 19.44
C GLN A 39 -25.32 -34.45 18.39
N LYS A 40 -26.48 -33.81 18.68
CA LYS A 40 -26.86 -32.39 18.46
C LYS A 40 -26.51 -31.66 17.15
N ASN A 41 -27.59 -31.26 16.47
CA ASN A 41 -27.83 -29.91 15.89
C ASN A 41 -26.60 -29.16 15.34
N ALA A 42 -26.43 -29.20 14.02
CA ALA A 42 -25.79 -28.11 13.28
C ALA A 42 -26.15 -28.19 11.79
N GLU A 43 -27.42 -28.00 11.44
CA GLU A 43 -27.75 -27.57 10.08
C GLU A 43 -27.31 -26.11 9.91
N ARG A 44 -26.01 -25.91 9.63
CA ARG A 44 -25.47 -24.61 9.21
C ARG A 44 -25.73 -24.45 7.72
N PHE A 45 -26.98 -24.15 7.37
CA PHE A 45 -27.29 -23.63 6.05
C PHE A 45 -26.69 -22.22 5.93
N LEU A 46 -25.73 -22.04 5.01
CA LEU A 46 -25.35 -20.71 4.55
C LEU A 46 -26.56 -20.17 3.79
N ARG A 47 -27.22 -19.14 4.33
CA ARG A 47 -28.20 -18.37 3.57
C ARG A 47 -27.42 -17.64 2.49
N THR A 48 -27.60 -18.08 1.24
CA THR A 48 -27.28 -17.29 0.07
C THR A 48 -28.28 -16.13 0.07
N ASP A 49 -27.86 -15.00 0.64
CA ASP A 49 -28.61 -13.77 0.46
C ASP A 49 -28.54 -13.44 -1.02
N ASN A 50 -29.74 -13.30 -1.60
CA ASN A 50 -29.98 -13.06 -3.00
C ASN A 50 -29.06 -11.98 -3.53
N ALA A 51 -28.41 -12.27 -4.65
CA ALA A 51 -27.73 -11.32 -5.49
C ALA A 51 -28.74 -10.27 -6.02
N ALA A 52 -29.11 -9.31 -5.18
CA ALA A 52 -29.23 -7.95 -5.65
C ALA A 52 -27.79 -7.51 -5.94
N VAL A 53 -27.37 -7.74 -7.18
CA VAL A 53 -26.25 -7.04 -7.81
C VAL A 53 -26.67 -5.57 -7.86
N LEU A 54 -26.63 -4.91 -6.70
CA LEU A 54 -26.35 -3.50 -6.68
C LEU A 54 -24.88 -3.43 -7.00
N ASP A 55 -24.63 -2.85 -8.17
CA ASP A 55 -23.37 -2.35 -8.67
C ASP A 55 -22.69 -1.53 -7.57
N ASP A 56 -22.07 -2.21 -6.61
CA ASP A 56 -21.19 -1.64 -5.61
C ASP A 56 -19.90 -1.36 -6.38
N VAL A 57 -19.98 -0.36 -7.27
CA VAL A 57 -18.82 0.35 -7.77
C VAL A 57 -18.17 0.88 -6.50
N GLU A 58 -17.18 0.13 -6.02
CA GLU A 58 -16.40 0.43 -4.85
C GLU A 58 -15.83 1.83 -5.07
N GLU A 59 -16.53 2.86 -4.58
CA GLU A 59 -16.12 4.25 -4.75
C GLU A 59 -14.76 4.38 -4.06
N GLU A 60 -13.69 4.33 -4.86
CA GLU A 60 -12.32 4.34 -4.35
C GLU A 60 -12.13 5.59 -3.48
N ARG A 61 -12.08 5.39 -2.16
CA ARG A 61 -11.97 6.49 -1.21
C ARG A 61 -10.66 7.23 -1.46
N ALA A 62 -10.76 8.55 -1.64
CA ALA A 62 -9.59 9.42 -1.77
C ALA A 62 -8.67 9.29 -0.55
N PHE A 63 -7.37 9.06 -0.79
CA PHE A 63 -6.33 8.95 0.21
C PHE A 63 -5.69 10.30 0.54
N ALA A 64 -5.49 11.15 -0.47
CA ALA A 64 -4.87 12.46 -0.31
C ALA A 64 -5.41 13.46 -1.35
N ASN A 65 -5.36 14.75 -1.03
CA ASN A 65 -5.57 15.84 -1.98
C ASN A 65 -4.22 16.43 -2.40
N ILE A 66 -3.78 16.13 -3.62
CA ILE A 66 -2.49 16.62 -4.15
C ILE A 66 -2.77 17.59 -5.29
N LYS A 67 -2.31 18.84 -5.15
CA LYS A 67 -2.52 19.93 -6.12
C LYS A 67 -4.01 20.17 -6.44
N GLY A 68 -4.87 20.10 -5.42
CA GLY A 68 -6.30 20.33 -5.55
C GLY A 68 -7.10 19.15 -6.12
N ILE A 69 -6.45 18.01 -6.36
CA ILE A 69 -7.09 16.80 -6.89
C ILE A 69 -7.10 15.73 -5.81
N ALA A 70 -8.29 15.20 -5.52
CA ALA A 70 -8.44 14.00 -4.70
C ALA A 70 -7.83 12.80 -5.44
N ARG A 71 -6.90 12.12 -4.78
CA ARG A 71 -6.12 11.01 -5.32
C ARG A 71 -6.37 9.75 -4.54
N THR A 72 -6.41 8.64 -5.25
CA THR A 72 -6.43 7.30 -4.65
C THR A 72 -5.09 7.03 -3.95
N GLN A 73 -5.00 5.94 -3.20
CA GLN A 73 -3.75 5.60 -2.51
C GLN A 73 -2.60 5.35 -3.50
N ASP A 74 -2.88 4.72 -4.64
CA ASP A 74 -1.86 4.36 -5.62
C ASP A 74 -1.37 5.60 -6.36
N GLU A 75 -2.29 6.43 -6.86
CA GLU A 75 -1.94 7.72 -7.48
C GLU A 75 -1.13 8.61 -6.52
N ALA A 76 -1.56 8.72 -5.26
CA ALA A 76 -0.82 9.49 -4.27
C ALA A 76 0.59 8.91 -4.05
N THR A 77 0.73 7.58 -4.05
CA THR A 77 2.02 6.92 -3.89
C THR A 77 2.95 7.24 -5.06
N GLU A 78 2.46 7.27 -6.30
CA GLU A 78 3.26 7.70 -7.47
C GLU A 78 3.80 9.14 -7.31
N TRP A 79 2.97 10.06 -6.81
CA TRP A 79 3.42 11.43 -6.49
C TRP A 79 4.52 11.43 -5.43
N LEU A 80 4.36 10.65 -4.36
CA LEU A 80 5.36 10.53 -3.30
C LEU A 80 6.67 9.93 -3.82
N GLU A 81 6.61 8.91 -4.66
CA GLU A 81 7.77 8.29 -5.31
C GLU A 81 8.50 9.26 -6.24
N HIS A 82 7.75 10.06 -7.01
CA HIS A 82 8.31 11.12 -7.84
C HIS A 82 9.06 12.17 -7.02
N TRP A 83 8.47 12.64 -5.91
CA TRP A 83 9.13 13.57 -4.99
C TRP A 83 10.35 12.95 -4.32
N LEU A 84 10.27 11.67 -3.97
CA LEU A 84 11.39 10.91 -3.43
C LEU A 84 12.51 10.83 -4.47
N GLY A 85 12.20 10.49 -5.72
CA GLY A 85 13.14 10.48 -6.85
C GLY A 85 13.85 11.81 -7.05
N LYS A 86 13.12 12.92 -6.88
CA LYS A 86 13.64 14.30 -6.89
C LYS A 86 14.38 14.71 -5.60
N ARG A 87 14.45 13.83 -4.61
CA ARG A 87 15.09 14.05 -3.30
C ARG A 87 14.55 15.28 -2.57
N LEU A 88 13.24 15.51 -2.65
CA LEU A 88 12.64 16.61 -1.90
C LEU A 88 12.75 16.36 -0.39
N SER A 89 13.03 17.41 0.39
CA SER A 89 13.00 17.31 1.85
C SER A 89 11.57 17.08 2.34
N ILE A 90 11.44 16.52 3.55
CA ILE A 90 10.13 16.31 4.18
C ILE A 90 9.38 17.64 4.35
N GLU A 91 10.08 18.74 4.67
CA GLU A 91 9.50 20.09 4.75
C GLU A 91 8.93 20.55 3.40
N LYS A 92 9.67 20.33 2.32
CA LYS A 92 9.22 20.72 0.99
C LYS A 92 8.00 19.91 0.55
N VAL A 93 7.96 18.62 0.85
CA VAL A 93 6.77 17.79 0.60
C VAL A 93 5.60 18.18 1.48
N ALA A 94 5.83 18.57 2.73
CA ALA A 94 4.77 19.11 3.58
C ALA A 94 4.13 20.36 2.93
N ASN A 95 4.95 21.26 2.35
CA ASN A 95 4.44 22.42 1.61
C ASN A 95 3.66 22.04 0.34
N GLU A 96 4.15 21.07 -0.45
CA GLU A 96 3.42 20.57 -1.63
C GLU A 96 2.09 19.88 -1.26
N LEU A 97 1.99 19.38 -0.03
CA LEU A 97 0.78 18.80 0.57
C LEU A 97 -0.04 19.84 1.38
N GLU A 98 0.35 21.11 1.34
CA GLU A 98 -0.32 22.23 2.04
C GLU A 98 -0.36 22.09 3.58
N ILE A 99 0.58 21.34 4.16
CA ILE A 99 0.73 21.14 5.61
C ILE A 99 1.79 22.11 6.14
N PHE A 100 1.34 23.29 6.59
CA PHE A 100 2.24 24.33 7.13
C PHE A 100 2.54 24.19 8.63
N ARG A 101 1.71 23.43 9.36
CA ARG A 101 1.87 23.14 10.79
C ARG A 101 1.36 21.74 11.10
N ARG A 102 1.74 21.19 12.25
CA ARG A 102 1.29 19.85 12.65
C ARG A 102 -0.22 19.81 12.84
N ASN A 103 -0.90 19.18 11.90
CA ASN A 103 -2.32 18.91 11.98
C ASN A 103 -2.60 17.46 11.60
N LYS A 104 -2.84 16.62 12.60
CA LYS A 104 -3.12 15.18 12.41
C LYS A 104 -4.46 14.92 11.72
N SER A 105 -5.36 15.90 11.73
CA SER A 105 -6.66 15.83 11.07
C SER A 105 -6.62 16.39 9.65
N HIS A 106 -5.46 16.81 9.15
CA HIS A 106 -5.31 17.28 7.78
C HIS A 106 -5.48 16.13 6.80
N VAL A 107 -6.20 16.37 5.70
CA VAL A 107 -6.48 15.34 4.67
C VAL A 107 -5.21 14.69 4.12
N ASN A 108 -4.12 15.46 4.03
CA ASN A 108 -2.83 14.97 3.52
C ASN A 108 -1.87 14.43 4.59
N TRP A 109 -2.29 14.38 5.86
CA TRP A 109 -1.39 14.01 6.96
C TRP A 109 -0.81 12.60 6.79
N ASP A 110 -1.63 11.66 6.32
CA ASP A 110 -1.21 10.28 6.08
C ASP A 110 -0.24 10.16 4.90
N ALA A 111 -0.41 10.97 3.85
CA ALA A 111 0.55 11.06 2.75
C ALA A 111 1.92 11.56 3.23
N LEU A 112 1.96 12.56 4.12
CA LEU A 112 3.22 13.07 4.67
C LEU A 112 3.91 12.04 5.57
N ILE A 113 3.15 11.28 6.37
CA ILE A 113 3.68 10.14 7.14
C ILE A 113 4.29 9.12 6.18
N LYS A 114 3.56 8.71 5.15
CA LYS A 114 4.03 7.73 4.16
C LYS A 114 5.32 8.20 3.50
N TYR A 115 5.40 9.46 3.09
CA TYR A 115 6.62 10.04 2.51
C TYR A 115 7.80 10.00 3.48
N THR A 116 7.57 10.27 4.76
CA THR A 116 8.59 10.22 5.81
C THR A 116 9.15 8.81 5.97
N GLN A 117 8.28 7.80 5.96
CA GLN A 117 8.68 6.39 6.03
C GLN A 117 9.47 5.96 4.79
N MET A 118 9.00 6.33 3.60
CA MET A 118 9.70 6.05 2.33
C MET A 118 11.09 6.69 2.30
N THR A 119 11.20 7.93 2.78
CA THR A 119 12.47 8.65 2.91
C THR A 119 13.43 7.92 3.83
N HIS A 120 12.97 7.50 5.01
CA HIS A 120 13.79 6.73 5.95
C HIS A 120 14.25 5.41 5.33
N LYS A 121 13.33 4.63 4.75
CA LYS A 121 13.65 3.36 4.11
C LYS A 121 14.71 3.53 3.02
N ARG A 122 14.63 4.60 2.23
CA ARG A 122 15.61 4.85 1.15
C ARG A 122 17.01 5.17 1.67
N TYR A 123 17.13 5.94 2.75
CA TYR A 123 18.42 6.44 3.22
C TYR A 123 19.05 5.60 4.34
N VAL A 124 18.23 4.96 5.17
CA VAL A 124 18.67 4.12 6.29
C VAL A 124 18.63 2.64 5.91
N GLY A 125 17.78 2.25 4.96
CA GLY A 125 17.59 0.84 4.57
C GLY A 125 16.63 0.07 5.48
N GLU A 126 16.08 0.71 6.50
CA GLU A 126 15.17 0.12 7.48
C GLU A 126 13.77 0.72 7.39
N ASP A 127 12.76 -0.11 7.66
CA ASP A 127 11.38 0.36 7.76
C ASP A 127 11.19 1.21 9.02
N MET A 128 10.50 2.35 8.85
CA MET A 128 10.14 3.25 9.95
C MET A 128 8.68 3.03 10.34
N THR A 129 8.40 2.83 11.63
CA THR A 129 7.02 2.75 12.12
C THR A 129 6.31 4.10 12.02
N ARG A 130 4.98 4.10 11.91
CA ARG A 130 4.17 5.32 11.92
C ARG A 130 4.44 6.20 13.14
N LYS A 131 4.63 5.60 14.33
CA LYS A 131 4.94 6.33 15.57
C LYS A 131 6.28 7.07 15.47
N GLN A 132 7.31 6.43 14.91
CA GLN A 132 8.61 7.05 14.67
C GLN A 132 8.50 8.18 13.62
N ALA A 133 7.78 7.96 12.53
CA ALA A 133 7.54 8.99 11.51
C ALA A 133 6.85 10.23 12.10
N VAL A 134 5.79 10.05 12.88
CA VAL A 134 5.11 11.15 13.58
C VAL A 134 6.04 11.85 14.57
N GLN A 135 6.90 11.11 15.27
CA GLN A 135 7.86 11.69 16.20
C GLN A 135 8.93 12.51 15.46
N HIS A 136 9.40 12.04 14.30
CA HIS A 136 10.31 12.78 13.44
C HIS A 136 9.67 14.05 12.88
N LEU A 137 8.41 13.98 12.43
CA LEU A 137 7.67 15.17 11.99
C LEU A 137 7.51 16.22 13.08
N LYS A 138 7.60 15.86 14.37
CA LYS A 138 7.59 16.85 15.46
C LYS A 138 8.86 17.69 15.54
N THR A 139 9.98 17.21 15.01
CA THR A 139 11.24 17.96 14.99
C THR A 139 11.34 18.87 13.77
N ILE A 140 10.45 18.70 12.79
CA ILE A 140 10.46 19.39 11.50
C ILE A 140 9.34 20.44 11.43
N LEU A 141 8.11 20.04 11.75
CA LEU A 141 6.95 20.92 11.60
C LEU A 141 6.63 21.69 12.89
N PRO A 142 6.28 22.99 12.78
CA PRO A 142 5.83 23.79 13.91
C PRO A 142 4.48 23.28 14.47
N GLN A 143 4.15 23.72 15.69
CA GLN A 143 2.85 23.44 16.32
C GLN A 143 1.69 24.11 15.59
#